data_AF-A0A6B3IDP8-F1
#
_entry.id   AF-A0A6B3IDP8-F1
#
_cell.length_a   1.000
_cell.length_b   1.000
_cell.length_c   1.000
_cell.angle_alpha   90.00
_cell.angle_beta   90.00
_cell.angle_gamma   90.00
#
_symmetry.space_group_name_H-M   'P 1'
#
loop_
_entity.id
_entity.type
_entity.pdbx_description
1 polymer ?
#
loop_
_entity_poly.entity_id
_entity_poly.type
_entity_poly.pdbx_seq_one_letter_code
_entity_poly.pdbx_strand_id
1 'polypeptide(L)'
;QIPYVNGGGEGDALFTRIESNAVRALWGENSEQLLVSSQEACFGHSGAPLGNLGTALTLMMMREGEVCPTANCETPSPVCTFDPVPG
;
A
#
# COMPACT_ATOMS: atom_id res chain seq x y z
N GLN A 1 -8.74 -5.29 -14.47
CA GLN A 1 -8.94 -5.19 -13.01
C GLN A 1 -7.56 -4.95 -12.40
N ILE A 2 -7.45 -4.06 -11.41
CA ILE A 2 -6.17 -3.71 -10.76
C ILE A 2 -6.15 -4.42 -9.39
N PRO A 3 -5.33 -5.47 -9.21
CA PRO A 3 -5.34 -6.27 -7.98
C PRO A 3 -4.41 -5.72 -6.88
N TYR A 4 -3.54 -4.77 -7.22
CA TYR A 4 -2.50 -4.27 -6.33
C TYR A 4 -2.23 -2.77 -6.59
N VAL A 5 -1.94 -2.03 -5.52
CA VAL A 5 -1.46 -0.64 -5.55
C VAL A 5 -0.23 -0.51 -4.65
N ASN A 6 0.83 0.12 -5.16
CA ASN A 6 1.91 0.62 -4.32
C ASN A 6 1.43 1.91 -3.63
N GLY A 7 1.09 1.82 -2.35
CA GLY A 7 0.53 2.90 -1.55
C GLY A 7 1.57 3.77 -0.85
N GLY A 8 1.07 4.76 -0.10
CA GLY A 8 1.88 5.66 0.72
C GLY A 8 2.12 5.11 2.13
N GLY A 9 1.10 4.53 2.77
CA GLY A 9 1.17 3.74 4.01
C GLY A 9 2.36 4.00 4.96
N GLU A 10 2.53 5.21 5.46
CA GLU A 10 3.67 5.60 6.31
C GLU A 10 3.39 5.50 7.84
N GLY A 11 2.24 4.96 8.21
CA GLY A 11 1.83 4.75 9.61
C GLY A 11 1.09 5.92 10.27
N ASP A 12 0.95 7.06 9.58
CA ASP A 12 0.15 8.18 10.05
C ASP A 12 -1.36 7.94 9.86
N ALA A 13 -2.14 8.23 10.89
CA ALA A 13 -3.58 7.93 10.92
C ALA A 13 -4.40 8.84 9.98
N LEU A 14 -3.99 10.09 9.76
CA LEU A 14 -4.65 11.01 8.85
C LEU A 14 -4.43 10.56 7.40
N PHE A 15 -3.18 10.27 7.04
CA PHE A 15 -2.85 9.81 5.69
C PHE A 15 -3.49 8.46 5.37
N THR A 16 -3.48 7.51 6.31
CA THR A 16 -4.18 6.22 6.15
C THR A 16 -5.67 6.42 5.87
N ARG A 17 -6.33 7.36 6.57
CA ARG A 17 -7.74 7.67 6.33
C ARG A 17 -7.97 8.28 4.94
N ILE A 18 -7.09 9.17 4.49
CA ILE A 18 -7.19 9.80 3.17
C ILE A 18 -7.06 8.74 2.07
N GLU A 19 -6.04 7.89 2.14
CA GLU A 19 -5.80 6.80 1.19
C GLU A 19 -6.98 5.81 1.18
N SER A 20 -7.47 5.42 2.37
CA SER A 20 -8.60 4.52 2.51
C SER A 20 -9.90 5.08 1.92
N ASN A 21 -10.16 6.38 2.10
CA ASN A 21 -11.31 7.04 1.48
C ASN A 21 -11.17 7.10 -0.04
N ALA A 22 -9.97 7.38 -0.56
CA ALA A 22 -9.70 7.39 -1.99
C ALA A 22 -9.90 6.01 -2.62
N VAL A 23 -9.36 4.96 -1.99
CA VAL A 23 -9.55 3.57 -2.42
C VAL A 23 -11.02 3.19 -2.36
N ARG A 24 -11.74 3.48 -1.26
CA ARG A 24 -13.18 3.20 -1.12
C ARG A 24 -14.01 3.93 -2.18
N ALA A 25 -13.65 5.17 -2.55
CA ALA A 25 -14.35 5.92 -3.60
C ALA A 25 -14.15 5.32 -5.00
N LEU A 26 -12.99 4.70 -5.27
CA LEU A 26 -12.66 4.12 -6.57
C LEU A 26 -13.07 2.64 -6.71
N TRP A 27 -12.94 1.85 -5.65
CA TRP A 27 -13.24 0.40 -5.64
C TRP A 27 -14.60 0.05 -5.02
N GLY A 28 -15.24 0.98 -4.31
CA GLY A 28 -16.50 0.70 -3.61
C GLY A 28 -16.35 -0.41 -2.56
N GLU A 29 -17.36 -1.27 -2.46
CA GLU A 29 -17.39 -2.39 -1.50
C GLU A 29 -16.24 -3.39 -1.70
N ASN A 30 -15.66 -3.47 -2.90
CA ASN A 30 -14.55 -4.39 -3.20
C ASN A 30 -13.18 -3.86 -2.75
N SER A 31 -13.12 -2.68 -2.10
CA SER A 31 -11.85 -2.10 -1.62
C SER A 31 -11.10 -3.02 -0.67
N GLU A 32 -11.80 -3.83 0.13
CA GLU A 32 -11.19 -4.76 1.09
C GLU A 32 -10.42 -5.91 0.42
N GLN A 33 -10.63 -6.13 -0.88
CA GLN A 33 -9.90 -7.13 -1.67
C GLN A 33 -8.70 -6.53 -2.39
N LEU A 34 -8.54 -5.20 -2.38
CA LEU A 34 -7.39 -4.54 -2.99
C LEU A 34 -6.18 -4.70 -2.07
N LEU A 35 -5.11 -5.28 -2.61
CA LEU A 35 -3.82 -5.32 -1.94
C LEU A 35 -3.13 -3.96 -2.08
N VAL A 36 -2.70 -3.39 -0.97
CA VAL A 36 -1.92 -2.15 -0.94
C VAL A 36 -0.73 -2.35 -0.02
N SER A 37 0.49 -2.22 -0.51
CA SER A 37 1.68 -2.21 0.35
C SER A 37 2.39 -0.87 0.27
N SER A 38 3.12 -0.49 1.33
CA SER A 38 4.02 0.67 1.32
C SER A 38 5.47 0.29 1.53
N GLN A 39 6.30 0.78 0.60
CA GLN A 39 7.72 0.48 0.51
C GLN A 39 8.51 1.51 1.32
N GLU A 40 7.86 2.63 1.68
CA GLU A 40 8.34 3.60 2.65
C GLU A 40 8.54 2.95 4.02
N ALA A 41 7.78 1.90 4.32
CA ALA A 41 7.94 1.15 5.56
C ALA A 41 9.29 0.42 5.67
N CYS A 42 9.93 0.11 4.53
CA CYS A 42 11.27 -0.49 4.47
C CYS A 42 12.38 0.57 4.35
N PHE A 43 12.17 1.59 3.52
CA PHE A 43 13.24 2.49 3.06
C PHE A 43 13.08 3.95 3.53
N GLY A 44 11.97 4.27 4.21
CA GLY A 44 11.58 5.62 4.58
C GLY A 44 11.08 6.46 3.39
N HIS A 45 10.54 7.64 3.71
CA HIS A 45 10.10 8.59 2.70
C HIS A 45 11.28 9.18 1.94
N SER A 46 11.55 8.63 0.75
CA SER A 46 12.71 9.02 -0.05
C SER A 46 12.52 10.36 -0.77
N GLY A 47 11.31 10.95 -0.76
CA GLY A 47 11.00 12.17 -1.52
C GLY A 47 10.96 11.91 -3.02
N ALA A 48 11.68 12.70 -3.82
CA ALA A 48 11.60 12.63 -5.30
C ALA A 48 11.86 11.22 -5.89
N PRO A 49 12.80 10.39 -5.39
CA PRO A 49 13.02 9.02 -5.88
C PRO A 49 11.92 8.02 -5.53
N LEU A 50 10.98 8.34 -4.64
CA LEU A 50 9.99 7.38 -4.12
C LEU A 50 9.21 6.68 -5.24
N GLY A 51 8.73 7.42 -6.23
CA GLY A 51 7.98 6.84 -7.35
C GLY A 51 8.81 5.86 -8.19
N ASN A 52 10.12 6.10 -8.33
CA ASN A 52 11.01 5.20 -9.07
C ASN A 52 11.22 3.88 -8.31
N LEU A 53 11.41 3.97 -6.98
CA LEU A 53 11.55 2.80 -6.12
C LEU A 53 10.26 1.97 -6.10
N GLY A 54 9.11 2.60 -5.90
CA GLY A 54 7.81 1.93 -5.94
C GLY A 54 7.55 1.25 -7.27
N THR A 55 7.88 1.90 -8.39
CA THR A 55 7.76 1.31 -9.73
C THR A 55 8.67 0.09 -9.90
N ALA A 56 9.94 0.21 -9.54
CA ALA A 56 10.90 -0.89 -9.65
C ALA A 56 10.48 -2.11 -8.82
N LEU A 57 10.05 -1.89 -7.57
CA LEU A 57 9.60 -2.95 -6.67
C LEU A 57 8.29 -3.58 -7.15
N THR A 58 7.36 -2.79 -7.68
CA THR A 58 6.13 -3.31 -8.29
C THR A 58 6.44 -4.24 -9.47
N LEU A 59 7.38 -3.86 -10.34
CA LEU A 59 7.83 -4.71 -11.44
C LEU A 59 8.51 -6.00 -10.95
N MET A 60 9.28 -5.92 -9.85
CA MET A 60 9.87 -7.11 -9.23
C MET A 60 8.81 -8.05 -8.67
N MET A 61 7.83 -7.53 -7.91
CA MET A 61 6.70 -8.32 -7.39
C MET A 61 5.91 -8.99 -8.51
N MET A 62 5.67 -8.29 -9.62
CA MET A 62 5.04 -8.88 -10.81
C MET A 62 5.87 -10.00 -11.42
N ARG A 63 7.21 -9.87 -11.43
CA ARG A 63 8.13 -10.88 -11.96
C ARG A 63 8.15 -12.14 -11.08
N GLU A 64 8.18 -11.97 -9.76
CA GLU A 64 8.21 -13.08 -8.81
C GLU A 64 6.81 -13.68 -8.56
N GLY A 65 5.75 -12.97 -8.91
CA GLY A 65 4.36 -13.39 -8.67
C GLY A 65 3.96 -13.31 -7.19
N GLU A 66 4.61 -12.45 -6.41
CA GLU A 66 4.43 -12.32 -4.98
C GLU A 66 4.37 -10.84 -4.57
N VAL A 67 3.46 -10.50 -3.65
CA VAL A 67 3.34 -9.14 -3.09
C VAL A 67 4.08 -9.08 -1.76
N CYS A 68 4.99 -8.14 -1.62
CA CYS A 68 5.69 -7.91 -0.36
C CYS A 68 4.76 -7.26 0.67
N PRO A 69 4.93 -7.57 1.97
CA PRO A 69 4.17 -6.91 3.02
C PRO A 69 4.59 -5.45 3.23
N THR A 70 3.70 -4.65 3.83
CA THR A 70 4.05 -3.37 4.43
C THR A 70 4.82 -3.62 5.72
N ALA A 71 6.15 -3.49 5.65
CA ALA A 71 7.03 -3.79 6.76
C ALA A 71 6.60 -3.12 8.08
N ASN A 72 6.69 -3.83 9.19
CA ASN A 72 6.32 -3.35 10.54
C ASN A 72 4.82 -3.03 10.71
N CYS A 73 3.97 -3.35 9.73
CA CYS A 73 2.52 -3.29 9.90
C CYS A 73 2.04 -4.54 10.65
N GLU A 74 2.15 -4.52 11.98
CA GLU A 74 1.68 -5.65 12.81
C GLU A 74 0.17 -5.63 13.03
N THR A 75 -0.41 -4.43 13.17
CA THR A 75 -1.84 -4.23 13.40
C THR A 75 -2.34 -3.15 12.44
N PRO A 76 -3.09 -3.53 11.39
CA PRO A 76 -3.73 -2.58 10.51
C PRO A 76 -4.56 -1.54 11.24
N SER A 77 -4.49 -0.31 10.76
CA SER A 77 -5.31 0.78 11.30
C SER A 77 -6.80 0.47 11.12
N PRO A 78 -7.66 0.74 12.12
CA PRO A 78 -9.11 0.48 12.01
C PRO A 78 -9.81 1.36 10.97
N VAL A 79 -9.13 2.38 10.43
CA VAL A 79 -9.66 3.23 9.35
C VAL A 79 -9.24 2.75 7.96
N CYS A 80 -8.42 1.69 7.90
CA CYS A 80 -7.96 1.08 6.65
C CYS A 80 -9.12 0.32 5.99
N THR A 81 -9.40 0.62 4.72
CA THR A 81 -10.51 0.02 3.97
C THR A 81 -10.06 -1.00 2.92
N PHE A 82 -8.76 -1.27 2.85
CA PHE A 82 -8.09 -2.19 1.94
C PHE A 82 -7.20 -3.16 2.74
N ASP A 83 -6.63 -4.16 2.09
CA ASP A 83 -5.65 -5.04 2.72
C ASP A 83 -4.26 -4.37 2.65
N PRO A 84 -3.67 -3.92 3.78
CA PRO A 84 -2.36 -3.27 3.78
C PRO A 84 -1.19 -4.27 3.66
N VAL A 85 -1.48 -5.55 3.47
CA VAL A 85 -0.52 -6.67 3.43
C VAL A 85 0.38 -6.66 4.68
N PRO A 86 -0.14 -6.99 5.87
CA PRO A 86 0.63 -6.96 7.13
C PRO A 86 1.84 -7.89 7.11
N GLY A 87 2.99 -7.45 7.65
CA GLY A 87 4.19 -8.29 7.80
C GLY A 87 5.50 -7.53 7.98
#